data_AF-A0A7I8DZV7-F1
#
_entry.id   AF-A0A7I8DZV7-F1
#
_cell.length_a   1.000
_cell.length_b   1.000
_cell.length_c   1.000
_cell.angle_alpha   90.00
_cell.angle_beta   90.00
_cell.angle_gamma   90.00
#
_symmetry.space_group_name_H-M   'P 1'
#
loop_
_entity.id
_entity.type
_entity.pdbx_description
1 polymer ?
#
loop_
_entity_poly.entity_id
_entity_poly.type
_entity_poly.pdbx_seq_one_letter_code
_entity_poly.pdbx_strand_id
1 'polypeptide(L)'
;MKNKDVQEIAKMTIQYAKEIIKPGMSLIDLRNDLEKKMLELGADSFLYWDVGAFIFLGDETNVSISGKHYVTANKTIQNNDIITIDLSPQNNNVWGDYARTIIIENGIVVDCV
;
A
#
# COMPACT_ATOMS: atom_id res chain seq x y z
N MET A 1 18.56 9.76 3.38
CA MET A 1 18.50 8.80 2.24
C MET A 1 18.45 9.58 0.92
N LYS A 2 18.64 8.94 -0.25
CA LYS A 2 18.33 9.53 -1.58
C LYS A 2 17.01 8.97 -2.11
N ASN A 3 16.40 9.59 -3.12
CA ASN A 3 15.11 9.15 -3.68
C ASN A 3 15.11 7.66 -4.05
N LYS A 4 16.20 7.15 -4.62
CA LYS A 4 16.33 5.72 -4.96
C LYS A 4 16.22 4.80 -3.73
N ASP A 5 16.77 5.21 -2.60
CA ASP A 5 16.74 4.41 -1.37
C ASP A 5 15.33 4.40 -0.77
N VAL A 6 14.65 5.57 -0.74
CA VAL A 6 13.27 5.68 -0.25
C VAL A 6 12.28 4.98 -1.19
N GLN A 7 12.53 5.03 -2.50
CA GLN A 7 11.79 4.24 -3.49
C GLN A 7 11.91 2.73 -3.24
N GLU A 8 13.08 2.27 -2.78
CA GLU A 8 13.30 0.86 -2.47
C GLU A 8 12.48 0.41 -1.26
N ILE A 9 12.31 1.27 -0.25
CA ILE A 9 11.39 1.03 0.87
C ILE A 9 9.98 0.71 0.37
N ALA A 10 9.45 1.52 -0.55
CA ALA A 10 8.12 1.32 -1.12
C ALA A 10 8.04 -0.01 -1.90
N LYS A 11 9.05 -0.33 -2.71
CA LYS A 11 9.11 -1.59 -3.46
C LYS A 11 9.15 -2.83 -2.55
N MET A 12 10.01 -2.81 -1.54
CA MET A 12 10.11 -3.88 -0.55
C MET A 12 8.80 -4.04 0.23
N THR A 13 8.12 -2.93 0.53
CA THR A 13 6.82 -2.95 1.20
C THR A 13 5.72 -3.55 0.31
N ILE A 14 5.73 -3.27 -1.00
CA ILE A 14 4.82 -3.97 -1.93
C ILE A 14 5.10 -5.47 -1.98
N GLN A 15 6.38 -5.90 -1.97
CA GLN A 15 6.69 -7.33 -1.92
C GLN A 15 6.16 -7.97 -0.64
N TYR A 16 6.36 -7.30 0.50
CA TYR A 16 5.77 -7.72 1.77
C TYR A 16 4.23 -7.77 1.72
N ALA A 17 3.57 -6.79 1.10
CA ALA A 17 2.12 -6.78 0.92
C ALA A 17 1.64 -8.05 0.19
N LYS A 18 2.31 -8.44 -0.90
CA LYS A 18 1.99 -9.66 -1.65
C LYS A 18 2.11 -10.93 -0.82
N GLU A 19 3.01 -10.96 0.17
CA GLU A 19 3.21 -12.12 1.06
C GLU A 19 2.11 -12.23 2.14
N ILE A 20 1.59 -11.09 2.63
CA ILE A 20 0.67 -11.08 3.77
C ILE A 20 -0.81 -11.00 3.38
N ILE A 21 -1.11 -10.46 2.19
CA ILE A 21 -2.48 -10.27 1.72
C ILE A 21 -3.18 -11.63 1.61
N LYS A 22 -4.36 -11.71 2.22
CA LYS A 22 -5.21 -12.89 2.18
C LYS A 22 -6.68 -12.50 2.42
N PRO A 23 -7.64 -13.32 1.96
CA PRO A 23 -9.04 -13.12 2.26
C PRO A 23 -9.31 -12.99 3.77
N GLY A 24 -10.26 -12.12 4.11
CA GLY A 24 -10.66 -11.81 5.48
C GLY A 24 -9.81 -10.74 6.18
N MET A 25 -8.66 -10.35 5.62
CA MET A 25 -7.86 -9.23 6.15
C MET A 25 -8.60 -7.89 5.96
N SER A 26 -8.58 -7.04 6.99
CA SER A 26 -9.12 -5.67 6.92
C SER A 26 -8.20 -4.77 6.11
N LEU A 27 -8.75 -3.88 5.29
CA LEU A 27 -7.94 -2.87 4.60
C LEU A 27 -7.28 -1.89 5.57
N ILE A 28 -7.91 -1.62 6.73
CA ILE A 28 -7.34 -0.78 7.79
C ILE A 28 -6.11 -1.45 8.39
N ASP A 29 -6.20 -2.75 8.69
CA ASP A 29 -5.07 -3.52 9.24
C ASP A 29 -3.95 -3.61 8.21
N LEU A 30 -4.28 -3.88 6.94
CA LEU A 30 -3.29 -3.88 5.85
C LEU A 30 -2.56 -2.54 5.77
N ARG A 31 -3.28 -1.41 5.80
CA ARG A 31 -2.64 -0.08 5.79
C ARG A 31 -1.66 0.07 6.95
N ASN A 32 -2.10 -0.26 8.16
CA ASN A 32 -1.27 -0.12 9.36
C ASN A 32 0.00 -1.00 9.26
N ASP A 33 -0.13 -2.22 8.75
CA ASP A 33 0.99 -3.14 8.55
C ASP A 33 2.00 -2.60 7.51
N LEU A 34 1.51 -2.03 6.40
CA LEU A 34 2.38 -1.46 5.37
C LEU A 34 3.07 -0.17 5.83
N GLU A 35 2.35 0.71 6.55
CA GLU A 35 2.94 1.90 7.17
C GLU A 35 4.04 1.52 8.17
N LYS A 36 3.75 0.57 9.06
CA LYS A 36 4.74 0.03 10.00
C LYS A 36 5.94 -0.57 9.27
N LYS A 37 5.71 -1.33 8.20
CA LYS A 37 6.80 -1.92 7.40
C LYS A 37 7.69 -0.84 6.79
N MET A 38 7.13 0.23 6.25
CA MET A 38 7.91 1.34 5.72
C MET A 38 8.76 2.01 6.80
N LEU A 39 8.22 2.22 8.00
CA LEU A 39 8.96 2.77 9.14
C LEU A 39 10.11 1.84 9.57
N GLU A 40 9.88 0.53 9.65
CA GLU A 40 10.92 -0.48 9.94
C GLU A 40 12.06 -0.47 8.91
N LEU A 41 11.73 -0.21 7.64
CA LEU A 41 12.70 -0.12 6.53
C LEU A 41 13.40 1.25 6.44
N GLY A 42 13.01 2.20 7.29
CA GLY A 42 13.71 3.48 7.45
C GLY A 42 12.97 4.71 6.93
N ALA A 43 11.68 4.62 6.61
CA ALA A 43 10.86 5.82 6.48
C ALA A 43 10.71 6.51 7.86
N ASP A 44 10.55 7.83 7.86
CA ASP A 44 10.27 8.61 9.07
C ASP A 44 8.90 9.29 9.06
N SER A 45 8.29 9.39 7.88
CA SER A 45 7.03 10.09 7.63
C SER A 45 6.46 9.66 6.27
N PHE A 46 5.31 10.24 5.90
CA PHE A 46 4.64 9.95 4.63
C PHE A 46 4.22 11.21 3.88
N LEU A 47 4.39 11.20 2.55
CA LEU A 47 4.22 12.38 1.70
C LEU A 47 2.77 12.89 1.66
N TYR A 48 1.79 11.99 1.62
CA TYR A 48 0.39 12.34 1.37
C TYR A 48 -0.38 12.68 2.65
N TRP A 49 0.00 13.78 3.32
CA TRP A 49 -0.62 14.24 4.58
C TRP A 49 -0.49 13.20 5.71
N ASP A 50 0.68 12.59 5.82
CA ASP A 50 0.97 11.53 6.79
C ASP A 50 0.14 10.24 6.59
N VAL A 51 -0.38 10.04 5.37
CA VAL A 51 -0.95 8.77 4.93
C VAL A 51 0.11 8.02 4.15
N GLY A 52 0.58 6.89 4.69
CA GLY A 52 1.64 6.12 4.05
C GLY A 52 1.17 5.21 2.94
N ALA A 53 -0.02 4.63 3.06
CA ALA A 53 -0.58 3.72 2.08
C ALA A 53 -2.03 4.08 1.71
N PHE A 54 -2.27 4.35 0.43
CA PHE A 54 -3.63 4.30 -0.11
C PHE A 54 -3.92 2.87 -0.53
N ILE A 55 -5.12 2.40 -0.19
CA ILE A 55 -5.57 1.04 -0.44
C ILE A 55 -6.98 1.14 -1.00
N PHE A 56 -7.11 0.78 -2.27
CA PHE A 56 -8.37 0.79 -2.98
C PHE A 56 -8.73 -0.65 -3.37
N LEU A 57 -9.95 -1.07 -3.05
CA LEU A 57 -10.42 -2.43 -3.28
C LEU A 57 -11.57 -2.44 -4.28
N GLY A 58 -11.49 -3.30 -5.30
CA GLY A 58 -12.57 -3.51 -6.24
C GLY A 58 -12.91 -2.26 -7.05
N ASP A 59 -14.13 -1.76 -6.89
CA ASP A 59 -14.63 -0.58 -7.58
C ASP A 59 -13.86 0.69 -7.23
N GLU A 60 -13.31 0.79 -6.02
CA GLU A 60 -12.52 1.95 -5.58
C GLU A 60 -11.19 2.11 -6.33
N THR A 61 -10.72 1.08 -7.04
CA THR A 61 -9.49 1.16 -7.85
C THR A 61 -9.58 2.19 -8.99
N ASN A 62 -10.78 2.69 -9.30
CA ASN A 62 -11.00 3.75 -10.27
C ASN A 62 -11.03 5.17 -9.67
N VAL A 63 -10.88 5.30 -8.34
CA VAL A 63 -11.02 6.57 -7.63
C VAL A 63 -9.71 7.35 -7.67
N SER A 64 -9.81 8.66 -7.94
CA SER A 64 -8.72 9.62 -7.75
C SER A 64 -9.07 10.56 -6.61
N ILE A 65 -8.30 10.52 -5.51
CA ILE A 65 -8.56 11.29 -4.30
C ILE A 65 -7.27 11.87 -3.72
N SER A 66 -7.36 13.07 -3.14
CA SER A 66 -6.25 13.68 -2.41
C SER A 66 -6.05 13.00 -1.05
N GLY A 67 -4.80 12.82 -0.62
CA GLY A 67 -4.48 12.30 0.72
C GLY A 67 -5.13 13.07 1.87
N LYS A 68 -5.40 14.36 1.68
CA LYS A 68 -6.15 15.19 2.65
C LYS A 68 -7.55 14.67 2.95
N HIS A 69 -8.16 13.97 1.99
CA HIS A 69 -9.53 13.47 2.06
C HIS A 69 -9.58 11.94 2.04
N TYR A 70 -8.43 11.27 1.94
CA TYR A 70 -8.37 9.82 1.89
C TYR A 70 -8.74 9.22 3.25
N VAL A 71 -9.64 8.25 3.21
CA VAL A 71 -10.03 7.42 4.36
C VAL A 71 -10.01 5.98 3.88
N THR A 72 -9.29 5.11 4.58
CA THR A 72 -9.27 3.68 4.26
C THR A 72 -10.67 3.10 4.43
N ALA A 73 -11.17 2.44 3.40
CA ALA A 73 -12.48 1.81 3.45
C ALA A 73 -12.54 0.71 4.52
N ASN A 74 -13.64 0.66 5.26
CA ASN A 74 -13.89 -0.42 6.23
C ASN A 74 -14.43 -1.67 5.51
N LYS A 75 -13.56 -2.30 4.73
CA LYS A 75 -13.82 -3.51 3.94
C LYS A 75 -12.83 -4.60 4.33
N THR A 76 -13.19 -5.85 4.04
CA THR A 76 -12.29 -6.99 4.12
C THR A 76 -12.04 -7.57 2.74
N ILE A 77 -10.82 -8.03 2.52
CA ILE A 77 -10.37 -8.63 1.28
C ILE A 77 -11.14 -9.94 1.01
N GLN A 78 -11.61 -10.15 -0.22
CA GLN A 78 -12.31 -11.34 -0.69
C GLN A 78 -11.44 -12.20 -1.61
N ASN A 79 -11.94 -13.39 -1.94
CA ASN A 79 -11.18 -14.40 -2.71
C ASN A 79 -10.80 -13.98 -4.14
N ASN A 80 -11.52 -13.05 -4.76
CA ASN A 80 -11.35 -12.67 -6.17
C ASN A 80 -11.27 -11.15 -6.35
N ASP A 81 -10.67 -10.46 -5.38
CA ASP A 81 -10.58 -9.01 -5.38
C ASP A 81 -9.36 -8.50 -6.17
N ILE A 82 -9.48 -7.25 -6.58
CA ILE A 82 -8.38 -6.44 -7.12
C ILE A 82 -8.08 -5.31 -6.14
N ILE A 83 -6.81 -5.13 -5.79
CA ILE A 83 -6.37 -4.13 -4.81
C ILE A 83 -5.34 -3.23 -5.46
N THR A 84 -5.56 -1.93 -5.48
CA THR A 84 -4.51 -0.96 -5.79
C THR A 84 -3.93 -0.43 -4.49
N ILE A 85 -2.61 -0.58 -4.34
CA ILE A 85 -1.84 -0.06 -3.21
C ILE A 85 -0.88 1.00 -3.75
N ASP A 86 -0.95 2.20 -3.18
CA ASP A 86 -0.07 3.32 -3.49
C ASP A 86 0.69 3.75 -2.23
N LEU A 87 2.01 3.68 -2.28
CA LEU A 87 2.89 3.87 -1.12
C LEU A 87 3.74 5.12 -1.28
N SER A 88 3.79 5.93 -0.21
CA SER A 88 4.46 7.23 -0.24
C SER A 88 5.44 7.48 0.92
N PRO A 89 6.44 6.59 1.15
CA PRO A 89 7.40 6.76 2.22
C PRO A 89 8.25 8.04 2.03
N GLN A 90 8.61 8.65 3.15
CA GLN A 90 9.50 9.80 3.23
C GLN A 90 10.59 9.55 4.26
N ASN A 91 11.79 10.10 4.00
CA ASN A 91 12.89 10.19 4.96
C ASN A 91 13.61 11.52 4.78
N ASN A 92 13.61 12.40 5.79
CA ASN A 92 14.26 13.71 5.77
C ASN A 92 13.91 14.55 4.51
N ASN A 93 12.62 14.64 4.15
CA ASN A 93 12.11 15.35 2.95
C ASN A 93 12.51 14.76 1.60
N VAL A 94 13.07 13.55 1.59
CA VAL A 94 13.28 12.73 0.40
C VAL A 94 12.16 11.72 0.35
N TRP A 95 11.47 11.60 -0.78
CA TRP A 95 10.29 10.75 -0.92
C TRP A 95 10.50 9.68 -1.99
N GLY A 96 9.77 8.58 -1.83
CA GLY A 96 9.54 7.56 -2.84
C GLY A 96 8.05 7.44 -3.10
N ASP A 97 7.68 7.03 -4.31
CA ASP A 97 6.29 6.82 -4.71
C ASP A 97 6.21 5.54 -5.54
N TYR A 98 5.41 4.58 -5.10
CA TYR A 98 5.29 3.30 -5.77
C TYR A 98 3.89 2.69 -5.61
N ALA A 99 3.11 2.77 -6.68
CA ALA A 99 1.83 2.09 -6.77
C ALA A 99 1.90 0.74 -7.49
N ARG A 100 1.16 -0.26 -7.01
CA ARG A 100 0.92 -1.53 -7.70
C ARG A 100 -0.51 -1.99 -7.50
N THR A 101 -1.05 -2.59 -8.55
CA THR A 101 -2.28 -3.37 -8.46
C THR A 101 -1.94 -4.83 -8.19
N ILE A 102 -2.58 -5.42 -7.20
CA ILE A 102 -2.46 -6.80 -6.76
C ILE A 102 -3.79 -7.49 -7.05
N ILE A 103 -3.73 -8.62 -7.74
CA ILE A 103 -4.90 -9.43 -8.06
C ILE A 103 -4.90 -10.63 -7.11
N ILE A 104 -6.07 -10.95 -6.57
CA ILE A 104 -6.30 -12.15 -5.78
C ILE A 104 -7.22 -13.02 -6.61
N GLU A 105 -6.83 -14.28 -6.81
CA GLU A 105 -7.65 -15.28 -7.49
C GLU A 105 -7.77 -16.50 -6.59
N ASN A 106 -9.01 -16.94 -6.33
CA ASN A 106 -9.32 -18.06 -5.45
C ASN A 106 -8.62 -17.98 -4.08
N GLY A 107 -8.48 -16.76 -3.55
CA GLY A 107 -7.88 -16.47 -2.25
C GLY A 107 -6.35 -16.41 -2.22
N ILE A 108 -5.69 -16.43 -3.38
CA ILE A 108 -4.23 -16.38 -3.50
C ILE A 108 -3.85 -15.14 -4.30
N VAL A 109 -2.82 -14.42 -3.84
CA VAL A 109 -2.21 -13.34 -4.63
C VAL A 109 -1.54 -13.94 -5.87
N VAL A 110 -1.93 -13.46 -7.05
CA VAL A 110 -1.33 -13.88 -8.32
C VAL A 110 -0.44 -12.78 -8.87
N ASP A 111 0.75 -13.15 -9.32
CA ASP A 111 1.61 -12.24 -10.06
C ASP A 111 1.09 -12.09 -11.49
N CYS A 112 0.90 -10.85 -11.93
CA CYS A 112 0.70 -10.54 -13.34
C CYS A 112 2.02 -10.82 -14.07
N VAL A 113 2.04 -11.83 -14.93
CA VAL A 113 3.16 -12.16 -15.83
C VAL A 113 3.37 -11.03 -16.85
#